data_AF-A0A963L9D8-F1
#
_entry.id   AF-A0A963L9D8-F1
#
_cell.length_a   1.000
_cell.length_b   1.000
_cell.length_c   1.000
_cell.angle_alpha   90.00
_cell.angle_beta   90.00
_cell.angle_gamma   90.00
#
_symmetry.space_group_name_H-M   'P 1'
#
loop_
_entity.id
_entity.type
_entity.pdbx_description
1 polymer ?
#
loop_
_entity_poly.entity_id
_entity_poly.type
_entity_poly.pdbx_seq_one_letter_code
_entity_poly.pdbx_strand_id
1 'polypeptide(L)'
;MPTRDDVIWFKTQFQPQIEAAIAGTPLTVDFIAAIACQETGSIWPGLRRQGLPVELVLALCVGDTLDADRGRRAFPTTKADLVARDRGDEMFALAHQSLIGMAAHVPGYAGVAKRPDKFCHGFGIFQRDLQFFLTDPDYFLDGDWAHFDKALAQCLGELERAIVKLGFSGRETLTDAELAAVGIAYNTGGFRASKGLKQGHFDGTRFYGEAIFEFLRLAHTAAVPGTAPAIEVPPAGQATIALPTPVTAEGPAMRVATRQGMLRLRREPRISTPPQANVVAHLPDGQPVRALTGKLVNGFIELETSLAGALLRGFASKDFLVADAVAAPIEVVTPAVVPPKRGIVAVTMPRRAGSVTRRRDLANAHSLNEAGQPGRRGTSAAELRADIARIITWLAVDNVNHLRYRPRSGLTFCNIYAHDFCSLAGVYLPRVWWSSRALLRMAAGETVEPRIGDTIGEVRANDLFRWLRDFGPDFGWRQTGTLSKLQDEANQGAIGLIVARRKEDGRSGHIVAVVPEDDVQRARRNAAGEVTAPVQSQAGTTNFQRGVGRTGWWNGEQFAESAFWLHA
;
A
#
# COMPACT_ATOMS: atom_id res chain seq x y z
N MET A 1 -10.29 8.74 16.12
CA MET A 1 -9.16 8.05 15.45
C MET A 1 -7.88 8.78 15.83
N PRO A 2 -6.81 8.06 16.15
CA PRO A 2 -5.47 8.62 16.29
C PRO A 2 -5.06 9.47 15.09
N THR A 3 -4.41 10.60 15.39
CA THR A 3 -3.78 11.49 14.43
C THR A 3 -2.27 11.28 14.45
N ARG A 4 -1.55 11.92 13.52
CA ARG A 4 -0.09 11.94 13.52
C ARG A 4 0.48 12.45 14.85
N ASP A 5 -0.14 13.46 15.46
CA ASP A 5 0.30 14.03 16.73
C ASP A 5 0.11 13.07 17.91
N ASP A 6 -0.83 12.12 17.79
CA ASP A 6 -1.01 11.01 18.74
C ASP A 6 0.11 9.98 18.63
N VAL A 7 0.52 9.65 17.40
CA VAL A 7 1.66 8.76 17.19
C VAL A 7 2.97 9.39 17.64
N ILE A 8 3.17 10.69 17.36
CA ILE A 8 4.37 11.41 17.82
C ILE A 8 4.46 11.38 19.34
N TRP A 9 3.37 11.69 20.04
CA TRP A 9 3.36 11.63 21.50
C TRP A 9 3.69 10.23 22.01
N PHE A 10 3.07 9.19 21.46
CA PHE A 10 3.34 7.81 21.86
C PHE A 10 4.83 7.48 21.72
N LYS A 11 5.43 7.80 20.56
CA LYS A 11 6.86 7.55 20.33
C LYS A 11 7.74 8.39 21.25
N THR A 12 7.40 9.66 21.49
CA THR A 12 8.16 10.51 22.43
C THR A 12 8.19 9.92 23.84
N GLN A 13 7.10 9.29 24.29
CA GLN A 13 7.07 8.67 25.62
C GLN A 13 7.82 7.33 25.66
N PHE A 14 7.64 6.49 24.63
CA PHE A 14 7.90 5.06 24.77
C PHE A 14 8.92 4.47 23.80
N GLN A 15 9.37 5.21 22.79
CA GLN A 15 10.30 4.69 21.77
C GLN A 15 11.56 4.04 22.35
N PRO A 16 12.29 4.63 23.33
CA PRO A 16 13.49 4.02 23.88
C PRO A 16 13.23 2.64 24.53
N GLN A 17 12.12 2.51 25.24
CA GLN A 17 11.73 1.23 25.87
C GLN A 17 11.36 0.18 24.82
N ILE A 18 10.67 0.61 23.75
CA ILE A 18 10.30 -0.27 22.64
C ILE A 18 11.55 -0.76 21.91
N GLU A 19 12.48 0.13 21.55
CA GLU A 19 13.72 -0.21 20.84
C GLU A 19 14.55 -1.24 21.61
N ALA A 20 14.69 -1.07 22.93
CA ALA A 20 15.38 -2.02 23.78
C ALA A 20 14.69 -3.40 23.79
N ALA A 21 13.35 -3.43 23.83
CA ALA A 21 12.58 -4.67 23.94
C ALA A 21 12.48 -5.46 22.62
N ILE A 22 12.55 -4.80 21.47
CA ILE A 22 12.41 -5.44 20.14
C ILE A 22 13.76 -5.75 19.48
N ALA A 23 14.88 -5.45 20.14
CA ALA A 23 16.21 -5.67 19.59
C ALA A 23 16.40 -7.14 19.14
N GLY A 24 16.87 -7.33 17.90
CA GLY A 24 17.05 -8.67 17.31
C GLY A 24 15.77 -9.33 16.80
N THR A 25 14.63 -8.63 16.81
CA THR A 25 13.37 -9.08 16.20
C THR A 25 13.07 -8.28 14.93
N PRO A 26 12.21 -8.78 14.02
CA PRO A 26 11.78 -8.01 12.85
C PRO A 26 10.70 -6.96 13.16
N LEU A 27 10.29 -6.81 14.42
CA LEU A 27 9.31 -5.81 14.83
C LEU A 27 9.94 -4.42 14.78
N THR A 28 9.11 -3.39 14.62
CA THR A 28 9.55 -1.99 14.56
C THR A 28 8.77 -1.13 15.52
N VAL A 29 9.36 -0.01 15.96
CA VAL A 29 8.67 1.00 16.79
C VAL A 29 7.36 1.45 16.12
N ASP A 30 7.38 1.63 14.80
CA ASP A 30 6.22 2.06 14.03
C ASP A 30 5.09 1.03 14.07
N PHE A 31 5.43 -0.25 14.03
CA PHE A 31 4.46 -1.33 14.15
C PHE A 31 3.88 -1.44 15.57
N ILE A 32 4.71 -1.33 16.61
CA ILE A 32 4.22 -1.30 18.00
C ILE A 32 3.30 -0.09 18.22
N ALA A 33 3.66 1.09 17.69
CA ALA A 33 2.81 2.27 17.74
C ALA A 33 1.49 2.06 16.98
N ALA A 34 1.51 1.35 15.85
CA ALA A 34 0.31 1.01 15.09
C ALA A 34 -0.63 0.09 15.88
N ILE A 35 -0.11 -0.94 16.57
CA ILE A 35 -0.91 -1.80 17.45
C ILE A 35 -1.52 -0.96 18.57
N ALA A 36 -0.72 -0.15 19.27
CA ALA A 36 -1.24 0.72 20.33
C ALA A 36 -2.34 1.68 19.82
N CYS A 37 -2.17 2.26 18.62
CA CYS A 37 -3.18 3.10 17.97
C CYS A 37 -4.47 2.34 17.71
N GLN A 38 -4.36 1.10 17.24
CA GLN A 38 -5.47 0.22 16.93
C GLN A 38 -6.23 -0.19 18.20
N GLU A 39 -5.53 -0.51 19.28
CA GLU A 39 -6.13 -1.03 20.51
C GLU A 39 -6.75 0.06 21.39
N THR A 40 -6.01 1.15 21.65
CA THR A 40 -6.49 2.22 22.58
C THR A 40 -6.32 3.63 22.03
N GLY A 41 -5.75 3.80 20.84
CA GLY A 41 -5.50 5.12 20.27
C GLY A 41 -6.72 6.02 20.14
N SER A 42 -7.92 5.46 20.06
CA SER A 42 -9.16 6.23 19.96
C SER A 42 -9.42 7.16 21.15
N ILE A 43 -8.90 6.83 22.35
CA ILE A 43 -9.12 7.63 23.57
C ILE A 43 -8.00 8.63 23.86
N TRP A 44 -6.79 8.43 23.32
CA TRP A 44 -5.63 9.28 23.61
C TRP A 44 -5.86 10.77 23.33
N PRO A 45 -6.47 11.20 22.19
CA PRO A 45 -6.67 12.62 21.93
C PRO A 45 -7.52 13.33 22.99
N GLY A 46 -8.47 12.61 23.58
CA GLY A 46 -9.32 13.11 24.66
C GLY A 46 -8.55 13.25 25.97
N LEU A 47 -7.81 12.21 26.35
CA LEU A 47 -7.05 12.16 27.60
C LEU A 47 -5.87 13.16 27.59
N ARG A 48 -5.14 13.24 26.48
CA ARG A 48 -3.98 14.14 26.33
C ARG A 48 -4.38 15.62 26.39
N ARG A 49 -5.50 15.99 25.77
CA ARG A 49 -6.00 17.38 25.80
C ARG A 49 -6.46 17.82 27.19
N GLN A 50 -6.77 16.89 28.07
CA GLN A 50 -7.05 17.17 29.49
C GLN A 50 -5.76 17.38 30.31
N GLY A 51 -4.58 17.17 29.71
CA GLY A 51 -3.28 17.35 30.39
C GLY A 51 -3.00 16.29 31.45
N LEU A 52 -3.59 15.09 31.32
CA LEU A 52 -3.38 14.01 32.27
C LEU A 52 -1.91 13.52 32.23
N PRO A 53 -1.32 13.16 33.39
CA PRO A 53 -0.03 12.47 33.44
C PRO A 53 -0.03 11.17 32.64
N VAL A 54 1.11 10.78 32.09
CA VAL A 54 1.25 9.61 31.21
C VAL A 54 0.83 8.33 31.92
N GLU A 55 1.16 8.21 33.20
CA GLU A 55 0.82 7.09 34.08
C GLU A 55 -0.70 6.95 34.21
N LEU A 56 -1.41 8.07 34.34
CA LEU A 56 -2.86 8.06 34.37
C LEU A 56 -3.44 7.75 32.99
N VAL A 57 -2.84 8.21 31.90
CA VAL A 57 -3.27 7.83 30.54
C VAL A 57 -3.14 6.32 30.33
N LEU A 58 -2.02 5.72 30.74
CA LEU A 58 -1.84 4.26 30.70
C LEU A 58 -2.87 3.55 31.58
N ALA A 59 -3.09 4.04 32.80
CA ALA A 59 -4.13 3.56 33.72
C ALA A 59 -5.57 3.86 33.28
N LEU A 60 -5.80 4.49 32.13
CA LEU A 60 -7.13 4.68 31.55
C LEU A 60 -7.27 3.95 30.20
N CYS A 61 -6.21 3.31 29.73
CA CYS A 61 -6.22 2.41 28.58
C CYS A 61 -6.88 1.07 28.93
N VAL A 62 -8.12 1.12 29.41
CA VAL A 62 -8.99 -0.04 29.65
C VAL A 62 -10.19 0.06 28.72
N GLY A 63 -10.89 -1.04 28.50
CA GLY A 63 -11.95 -1.05 27.51
C GLY A 63 -12.66 -2.39 27.40
N ASP A 64 -13.29 -2.58 26.24
CA ASP A 64 -14.17 -3.71 25.89
C ASP A 64 -15.20 -4.05 26.99
N THR A 65 -16.44 -3.63 26.81
CA THR A 65 -17.52 -3.88 27.77
C THR A 65 -18.61 -4.80 27.22
N LEU A 66 -18.27 -5.59 26.18
CA LEU A 66 -19.21 -6.48 25.52
C LEU A 66 -19.35 -7.77 26.33
N ASP A 67 -20.58 -8.13 26.69
CA ASP A 67 -20.87 -9.42 27.34
C ASP A 67 -21.42 -10.42 26.31
N ALA A 68 -21.84 -11.59 26.78
CA ALA A 68 -22.48 -12.63 25.97
C ALA A 68 -23.65 -12.10 25.11
N ASP A 69 -24.46 -11.18 25.64
CA ASP A 69 -25.61 -10.57 24.95
C ASP A 69 -25.21 -9.71 23.75
N ARG A 70 -23.92 -9.36 23.65
CA ARG A 70 -23.32 -8.60 22.55
C ARG A 70 -22.30 -9.42 21.76
N GLY A 71 -22.26 -10.74 21.96
CA GLY A 71 -21.49 -11.68 21.16
C GLY A 71 -20.12 -12.07 21.71
N ARG A 72 -19.77 -11.68 22.95
CA ARG A 72 -18.54 -12.15 23.60
C ARG A 72 -18.62 -13.67 23.85
N ARG A 73 -17.56 -14.38 23.48
CA ARG A 73 -17.40 -15.83 23.70
C ARG A 73 -16.21 -16.18 24.58
N ALA A 74 -15.24 -15.27 24.69
CA ALA A 74 -14.08 -15.43 25.56
C ALA A 74 -14.51 -15.29 27.03
N PHE A 75 -13.80 -15.98 27.92
CA PHE A 75 -14.00 -15.80 29.37
C PHE A 75 -13.59 -14.37 29.78
N PRO A 76 -14.23 -13.77 30.79
CA PRO A 76 -15.57 -14.08 31.28
C PRO A 76 -16.62 -13.62 30.25
N THR A 77 -17.75 -14.34 30.12
CA THR A 77 -18.84 -13.91 29.23
C THR A 77 -19.88 -13.07 29.97
N THR A 78 -19.93 -13.20 31.30
CA THR A 78 -20.75 -12.43 32.23
C THR A 78 -20.00 -12.18 33.54
N LYS A 79 -20.50 -11.26 34.37
CA LYS A 79 -20.01 -11.06 35.75
C LYS A 79 -20.04 -12.35 36.57
N ALA A 80 -21.10 -13.14 36.45
CA ALA A 80 -21.26 -14.39 37.20
C ALA A 80 -20.14 -15.37 36.88
N ASP A 81 -19.69 -15.44 35.62
CA ASP A 81 -18.56 -16.29 35.22
C ASP A 81 -17.27 -15.85 35.91
N LEU A 82 -17.03 -14.54 35.97
CA LEU A 82 -15.82 -13.99 36.57
C LEU A 82 -15.80 -14.28 38.08
N VAL A 83 -16.87 -13.93 38.78
CA VAL A 83 -16.99 -14.09 40.25
C VAL A 83 -16.94 -15.56 40.69
N ALA A 84 -17.28 -16.49 39.80
CA ALA A 84 -17.15 -17.93 40.07
C ALA A 84 -15.69 -18.44 40.08
N ARG A 85 -14.71 -17.62 39.68
CA ARG A 85 -13.28 -17.94 39.74
C ARG A 85 -12.65 -17.49 41.05
N ASP A 86 -11.52 -18.10 41.38
CA ASP A 86 -10.68 -17.64 42.49
C ASP A 86 -10.31 -16.16 42.29
N ARG A 87 -10.50 -15.36 43.34
CA ARG A 87 -10.33 -13.88 43.34
C ARG A 87 -11.12 -13.15 42.25
N GLY A 88 -12.18 -13.78 41.73
CA GLY A 88 -12.99 -13.22 40.66
C GLY A 88 -13.84 -12.03 41.07
N ASP A 89 -14.22 -11.97 42.35
CA ASP A 89 -14.88 -10.83 42.97
C ASP A 89 -13.95 -9.60 43.08
N GLU A 90 -12.70 -9.81 43.52
CA GLU A 90 -11.65 -8.78 43.50
C GLU A 90 -11.46 -8.23 42.08
N MET A 91 -11.33 -9.13 41.10
CA MET A 91 -11.13 -8.77 39.70
C MET A 91 -12.34 -8.02 39.12
N PHE A 92 -13.56 -8.46 39.44
CA PHE A 92 -14.77 -7.74 39.03
C PHE A 92 -14.79 -6.32 39.60
N ALA A 93 -14.49 -6.15 40.89
CA ALA A 93 -14.48 -4.84 41.53
C ALA A 93 -13.45 -3.92 40.88
N LEU A 94 -12.23 -4.41 40.63
CA LEU A 94 -11.19 -3.68 39.91
C LEU A 94 -11.64 -3.30 38.49
N ALA A 95 -12.17 -4.25 37.72
CA ALA A 95 -12.59 -4.03 36.35
C ALA A 95 -13.77 -3.06 36.23
N HIS A 96 -14.71 -3.08 37.17
CA HIS A 96 -15.81 -2.13 37.24
C HIS A 96 -15.30 -0.74 37.65
N GLN A 97 -14.41 -0.65 38.63
CA GLN A 97 -13.82 0.62 39.06
C GLN A 97 -12.98 1.27 37.95
N SER A 98 -12.23 0.48 37.19
CA SER A 98 -11.49 0.95 36.01
C SER A 98 -12.42 1.49 34.93
N LEU A 99 -13.56 0.84 34.69
CA LEU A 99 -14.60 1.33 33.78
C LEU A 99 -15.15 2.70 34.24
N ILE A 100 -15.42 2.85 35.54
CA ILE A 100 -15.87 4.12 36.12
C ILE A 100 -14.80 5.21 35.94
N GLY A 101 -13.53 4.90 36.24
CA GLY A 101 -12.40 5.82 36.07
C GLY A 101 -12.24 6.28 34.63
N MET A 102 -12.24 5.35 33.67
CA MET A 102 -12.22 5.68 32.24
C MET A 102 -13.42 6.53 31.84
N ALA A 103 -14.63 6.18 32.28
CA ALA A 103 -15.86 6.88 31.91
C ALA A 103 -15.90 8.33 32.40
N ALA A 104 -15.14 8.68 33.45
CA ALA A 104 -14.99 10.06 33.90
C ALA A 104 -14.30 10.96 32.87
N HIS A 105 -13.44 10.38 32.02
CA HIS A 105 -12.65 11.11 31.03
C HIS A 105 -13.08 10.85 29.59
N VAL A 106 -13.79 9.75 29.33
CA VAL A 106 -14.25 9.31 28.01
C VAL A 106 -15.78 9.21 28.00
N PRO A 107 -16.51 10.27 27.61
CA PRO A 107 -17.97 10.35 27.75
C PRO A 107 -18.76 9.19 27.11
N GLY A 108 -18.21 8.55 26.07
CA GLY A 108 -18.82 7.39 25.41
C GLY A 108 -19.08 6.19 26.34
N TYR A 109 -18.34 6.09 27.46
CA TYR A 109 -18.49 4.99 28.43
C TYR A 109 -19.40 5.33 29.62
N ALA A 110 -19.82 6.58 29.77
CA ALA A 110 -20.63 7.02 30.93
C ALA A 110 -21.95 6.27 31.07
N GLY A 111 -22.58 5.88 29.96
CA GLY A 111 -23.81 5.09 29.99
C GLY A 111 -23.59 3.65 30.47
N VAL A 112 -22.47 3.03 30.06
CA VAL A 112 -22.13 1.65 30.41
C VAL A 112 -21.65 1.55 31.86
N ALA A 113 -20.84 2.52 32.31
CA ALA A 113 -20.31 2.56 33.68
C ALA A 113 -21.40 2.66 34.77
N LYS A 114 -22.59 3.19 34.46
CA LYS A 114 -23.73 3.23 35.39
C LYS A 114 -24.37 1.86 35.64
N ARG A 115 -24.06 0.85 34.83
CA ARG A 115 -24.65 -0.49 34.95
C ARG A 115 -23.81 -1.31 35.94
N PRO A 116 -24.39 -1.80 37.05
CA PRO A 116 -23.65 -2.41 38.16
C PRO A 116 -23.02 -3.76 37.84
N ASP A 117 -23.35 -4.37 36.70
CA ASP A 117 -22.79 -5.65 36.26
C ASP A 117 -21.85 -5.50 35.05
N LYS A 118 -21.61 -4.27 34.58
CA LYS A 118 -20.70 -4.00 33.45
C LYS A 118 -19.29 -3.71 33.95
N PHE A 119 -18.29 -4.22 33.27
CA PHE A 119 -16.89 -4.06 33.63
C PHE A 119 -16.02 -4.11 32.37
N CYS A 120 -14.75 -3.71 32.48
CA CYS A 120 -13.78 -3.81 31.39
C CYS A 120 -13.31 -5.25 31.20
N HIS A 121 -13.16 -5.65 29.94
CA HIS A 121 -12.53 -6.92 29.54
C HIS A 121 -11.16 -6.69 28.90
N GLY A 122 -10.85 -5.50 28.40
CA GLY A 122 -9.54 -5.15 27.83
C GLY A 122 -8.73 -4.28 28.79
N PHE A 123 -7.47 -4.64 29.04
CA PHE A 123 -6.58 -3.93 29.96
C PHE A 123 -5.25 -3.55 29.33
N GLY A 124 -4.84 -2.30 29.54
CA GLY A 124 -3.58 -1.74 29.07
C GLY A 124 -3.64 -1.16 27.66
N ILE A 125 -2.57 -0.44 27.30
CA ILE A 125 -2.43 0.26 26.02
C ILE A 125 -2.51 -0.67 24.79
N PHE A 126 -2.23 -1.96 24.99
CA PHE A 126 -2.35 -3.05 24.01
C PHE A 126 -3.57 -3.96 24.24
N GLN A 127 -4.53 -3.58 25.09
CA GLN A 127 -5.80 -4.30 25.34
C GLN A 127 -5.65 -5.81 25.58
N ARG A 128 -4.82 -6.21 26.55
CA ARG A 128 -4.78 -7.62 26.98
C ARG A 128 -6.17 -8.04 27.49
N ASP A 129 -6.71 -9.10 26.91
CA ASP A 129 -8.05 -9.59 27.22
C ASP A 129 -8.10 -10.29 28.60
N LEU A 130 -9.18 -10.04 29.34
CA LEU A 130 -9.42 -10.56 30.68
C LEU A 130 -9.53 -12.09 30.73
N GLN A 131 -9.66 -12.78 29.60
CA GLN A 131 -9.56 -14.23 29.54
C GLN A 131 -8.27 -14.77 30.16
N PHE A 132 -7.18 -13.99 30.09
CA PHE A 132 -5.89 -14.36 30.65
C PHE A 132 -5.85 -14.30 32.18
N PHE A 133 -6.86 -13.75 32.84
CA PHE A 133 -7.02 -13.84 34.31
C PHE A 133 -7.00 -15.30 34.80
N LEU A 134 -7.45 -16.24 33.96
CA LEU A 134 -7.42 -17.67 34.27
C LEU A 134 -6.01 -18.24 34.45
N THR A 135 -5.00 -17.59 33.87
CA THR A 135 -3.61 -18.08 33.85
C THR A 135 -2.61 -17.11 34.46
N ASP A 136 -3.00 -15.84 34.58
CA ASP A 136 -2.14 -14.72 34.99
C ASP A 136 -2.98 -13.67 35.74
N PRO A 137 -3.56 -14.02 36.91
CA PRO A 137 -4.45 -13.13 37.64
C PRO A 137 -3.71 -11.91 38.22
N ASP A 138 -2.46 -12.09 38.63
CA ASP A 138 -1.68 -11.05 39.30
C ASP A 138 -1.36 -9.87 38.37
N TYR A 139 -1.15 -10.10 37.06
CA TYR A 139 -1.02 -9.02 36.08
C TYR A 139 -2.18 -8.00 36.15
N PHE A 140 -3.39 -8.48 36.39
CA PHE A 140 -4.56 -7.60 36.48
C PHE A 140 -4.67 -6.97 37.87
N LEU A 141 -4.56 -7.78 38.92
CA LEU A 141 -4.80 -7.37 40.30
C LEU A 141 -3.71 -6.45 40.85
N ASP A 142 -2.46 -6.60 40.38
CA ASP A 142 -1.34 -5.72 40.74
C ASP A 142 -1.34 -4.40 39.94
N GLY A 143 -2.23 -4.27 38.95
CA GLY A 143 -2.32 -3.07 38.10
C GLY A 143 -1.23 -2.98 37.03
N ASP A 144 -0.59 -4.10 36.69
CA ASP A 144 0.58 -4.16 35.79
C ASP A 144 0.31 -3.61 34.39
N TRP A 145 -0.94 -3.69 33.93
CA TRP A 145 -1.36 -3.11 32.65
C TRP A 145 -1.19 -1.58 32.55
N ALA A 146 -1.11 -0.87 33.68
CA ALA A 146 -0.84 0.56 33.73
C ALA A 146 0.65 0.90 33.60
N HIS A 147 1.54 -0.10 33.68
CA HIS A 147 2.97 0.04 33.49
C HIS A 147 3.35 -0.35 32.05
N PHE A 148 3.94 0.59 31.32
CA PHE A 148 4.16 0.40 29.88
C PHE A 148 5.08 -0.79 29.56
N ASP A 149 6.15 -0.98 30.32
CA ASP A 149 7.10 -2.10 30.16
C ASP A 149 6.42 -3.46 30.35
N LYS A 150 5.56 -3.57 31.36
CA LYS A 150 4.81 -4.80 31.64
C LYS A 150 3.74 -5.07 30.58
N ALA A 151 3.01 -4.04 30.14
CA ALA A 151 2.05 -4.16 29.05
C ALA A 151 2.74 -4.52 27.71
N LEU A 152 3.91 -3.92 27.44
CA LEU A 152 4.72 -4.21 26.26
C LEU A 152 5.20 -5.66 26.27
N ALA A 153 5.68 -6.18 27.41
CA ALA A 153 6.12 -7.57 27.51
C ALA A 153 5.01 -8.57 27.11
N GLN A 154 3.76 -8.32 27.55
CA GLN A 154 2.61 -9.16 27.16
C GLN A 154 2.30 -9.06 25.66
N CYS A 155 2.32 -7.85 25.11
CA CYS A 155 2.14 -7.61 23.67
C CYS A 155 3.20 -8.36 22.85
N LEU A 156 4.48 -8.23 23.21
CA LEU A 156 5.59 -8.88 22.50
C LEU A 156 5.49 -10.40 22.56
N GLY A 157 5.07 -10.99 23.68
CA GLY A 157 4.85 -12.44 23.77
C GLY A 157 3.77 -12.95 22.82
N GLU A 158 2.72 -12.17 22.56
CA GLU A 158 1.70 -12.49 21.56
C GLU A 158 2.19 -12.30 20.12
N LEU A 159 2.93 -11.21 19.86
CA LEU A 159 3.51 -10.93 18.56
C LEU A 159 4.56 -11.99 18.16
N GLU A 160 5.36 -12.48 19.10
CA GLU A 160 6.30 -13.58 18.87
C GLU A 160 5.58 -14.86 18.45
N ARG A 161 4.49 -15.23 19.14
CA ARG A 161 3.64 -16.37 18.75
C ARG A 161 3.07 -16.20 17.34
N ALA A 162 2.66 -14.98 16.98
CA ALA A 162 2.18 -14.66 15.65
C ALA A 162 3.30 -14.80 14.59
N ILE A 163 4.51 -14.28 14.85
CA ILE A 163 5.68 -14.42 13.98
C ILE A 163 5.99 -15.90 13.73
N VAL A 164 6.06 -16.71 14.78
CA VAL A 164 6.32 -18.15 14.67
C VAL A 164 5.23 -18.83 13.85
N LYS A 165 3.96 -18.53 14.12
CA LYS A 165 2.81 -19.12 13.43
C LYS A 165 2.78 -18.78 11.93
N LEU A 166 3.25 -17.60 11.55
CA LEU A 166 3.34 -17.16 10.16
C LEU A 166 4.61 -17.65 9.45
N GLY A 167 5.51 -18.35 10.16
CA GLY A 167 6.77 -18.83 9.59
C GLY A 167 7.78 -17.71 9.35
N PHE A 168 7.72 -16.62 10.13
CA PHE A 168 8.61 -15.47 10.02
C PHE A 168 9.78 -15.51 11.03
N SER A 169 9.93 -16.59 11.79
CA SER A 169 11.06 -16.78 12.72
C SER A 169 12.40 -16.62 12.02
N GLY A 170 13.33 -15.88 12.66
CA GLY A 170 14.68 -15.66 12.16
C GLY A 170 14.79 -14.64 11.01
N ARG A 171 13.68 -14.01 10.59
CA ARG A 171 13.74 -12.89 9.65
C ARG A 171 14.20 -11.63 10.36
N GLU A 172 15.11 -10.89 9.73
CA GLU A 172 15.59 -9.60 10.23
C GLU A 172 14.59 -8.48 9.97
N THR A 173 13.87 -8.55 8.85
CA THR A 173 12.90 -7.52 8.46
C THR A 173 11.63 -8.13 7.87
N LEU A 174 10.52 -7.41 8.08
CA LEU A 174 9.21 -7.70 7.50
C LEU A 174 8.71 -6.47 6.75
N THR A 175 8.00 -6.70 5.66
CA THR A 175 7.26 -5.65 4.94
C THR A 175 6.02 -5.24 5.71
N ASP A 176 5.47 -4.05 5.44
CA ASP A 176 4.23 -3.58 6.07
C ASP A 176 3.06 -4.55 5.93
N ALA A 177 2.96 -5.24 4.78
CA ALA A 177 1.93 -6.25 4.56
C ALA A 177 2.13 -7.49 5.46
N GLU A 178 3.39 -7.89 5.68
CA GLU A 178 3.74 -8.98 6.59
C GLU A 178 3.54 -8.57 8.05
N LEU A 179 3.91 -7.33 8.43
CA LEU A 179 3.63 -6.78 9.76
C LEU A 179 2.12 -6.67 10.02
N ALA A 180 1.33 -6.23 9.04
CA ALA A 180 -0.13 -6.25 9.15
C ALA A 180 -0.69 -7.68 9.27
N ALA A 181 -0.08 -8.67 8.61
CA ALA A 181 -0.44 -10.08 8.81
C ALA A 181 -0.11 -10.56 10.24
N VAL A 182 1.02 -10.13 10.81
CA VAL A 182 1.36 -10.36 12.23
C VAL A 182 0.30 -9.70 13.13
N GLY A 183 -0.11 -8.46 12.86
CA GLY A 183 -1.17 -7.76 13.61
C GLY A 183 -2.54 -8.45 13.53
N ILE A 184 -2.90 -9.00 12.36
CA ILE A 184 -4.13 -9.80 12.21
C ILE A 184 -4.03 -11.10 13.01
N ALA A 185 -2.87 -11.75 13.00
CA ALA A 185 -2.64 -12.97 13.77
C ALA A 185 -2.62 -12.71 15.28
N TYR A 186 -2.12 -11.54 15.71
CA TYR A 186 -2.25 -11.03 17.06
C TYR A 186 -3.73 -10.89 17.45
N ASN A 187 -4.53 -10.19 16.65
CA ASN A 187 -5.95 -9.95 16.94
C ASN A 187 -6.83 -11.22 16.90
N THR A 188 -6.60 -12.12 15.95
CA THR A 188 -7.52 -13.24 15.66
C THR A 188 -6.98 -14.61 16.03
N GLY A 189 -5.73 -14.67 16.48
CA GLY A 189 -4.99 -15.91 16.66
C GLY A 189 -4.52 -16.56 15.35
N GLY A 190 -4.71 -15.96 14.17
CA GLY A 190 -4.20 -16.52 12.91
C GLY A 190 -4.34 -15.61 11.69
N PHE A 191 -3.96 -16.09 10.51
CA PHE A 191 -4.05 -15.33 9.27
C PHE A 191 -4.46 -16.24 8.10
N ARG A 192 -5.43 -15.80 7.30
CA ARG A 192 -5.84 -16.48 6.07
C ARG A 192 -5.40 -15.67 4.86
N ALA A 193 -4.33 -16.11 4.21
CA ALA A 193 -3.70 -15.37 3.10
C ALA A 193 -4.67 -14.96 1.98
N SER A 194 -5.65 -15.81 1.65
CA SER A 194 -6.68 -15.53 0.63
C SER A 194 -7.57 -14.32 0.94
N LYS A 195 -7.69 -13.92 2.21
CA LYS A 195 -8.48 -12.75 2.63
C LYS A 195 -7.68 -11.45 2.71
N GLY A 196 -6.34 -11.51 2.61
CA GLY A 196 -5.47 -10.33 2.71
C GLY A 196 -5.74 -9.52 3.99
N LEU A 197 -5.83 -8.19 3.88
CA LEU A 197 -6.06 -7.31 5.02
C LEU A 197 -7.51 -7.30 5.55
N LYS A 198 -8.47 -7.92 4.85
CA LYS A 198 -9.89 -7.92 5.22
C LYS A 198 -10.21 -9.02 6.24
N GLN A 199 -9.55 -8.94 7.39
CA GLN A 199 -9.60 -9.93 8.47
C GLN A 199 -9.56 -9.25 9.84
N GLY A 200 -10.04 -9.98 10.85
CA GLY A 200 -10.23 -9.45 12.20
C GLY A 200 -11.58 -8.76 12.38
N HIS A 201 -11.71 -8.04 13.49
CA HIS A 201 -12.93 -7.30 13.82
C HIS A 201 -13.29 -6.31 12.69
N PHE A 202 -14.58 -6.24 12.33
CA PHE A 202 -15.08 -5.26 11.38
C PHE A 202 -15.87 -4.20 12.13
N ASP A 203 -15.42 -2.95 12.05
CA ASP A 203 -15.99 -1.82 12.82
C ASP A 203 -17.25 -1.21 12.17
N GLY A 204 -17.75 -1.83 11.10
CA GLY A 204 -18.83 -1.30 10.26
C GLY A 204 -18.33 -0.59 9.00
N THR A 205 -17.04 -0.24 8.95
CA THR A 205 -16.41 0.43 7.80
C THR A 205 -15.17 -0.29 7.30
N ARG A 206 -14.36 -0.87 8.19
CA ARG A 206 -13.08 -1.50 7.87
C ARG A 206 -12.82 -2.70 8.77
N PHE A 207 -12.02 -3.63 8.24
CA PHE A 207 -11.47 -4.72 9.02
C PHE A 207 -10.25 -4.25 9.82
N TYR A 208 -9.99 -4.89 10.96
CA TYR A 208 -8.79 -4.69 11.79
C TYR A 208 -7.51 -4.67 10.95
N GLY A 209 -7.36 -5.64 10.04
CA GLY A 209 -6.19 -5.73 9.15
C GLY A 209 -5.99 -4.52 8.23
N GLU A 210 -7.07 -3.85 7.82
CA GLU A 210 -7.00 -2.61 7.03
C GLU A 210 -6.61 -1.42 7.92
N ALA A 211 -7.18 -1.36 9.13
CA ALA A 211 -6.91 -0.30 10.07
C ALA A 211 -5.46 -0.35 10.59
N ILE A 212 -4.94 -1.52 10.97
CA ILE A 212 -3.54 -1.66 11.42
C ILE A 212 -2.55 -1.28 10.31
N PHE A 213 -2.84 -1.61 9.06
CA PHE A 213 -1.99 -1.22 7.93
C PHE A 213 -2.00 0.31 7.74
N GLU A 214 -3.17 0.95 7.83
CA GLU A 214 -3.27 2.42 7.78
C GLU A 214 -2.55 3.10 8.96
N PHE A 215 -2.63 2.54 10.18
CA PHE A 215 -1.90 3.06 11.33
C PHE A 215 -0.39 2.88 11.22
N LEU A 216 0.07 1.77 10.63
CA LEU A 216 1.49 1.56 10.34
C LEU A 216 2.01 2.60 9.35
N ARG A 217 1.26 2.88 8.27
CA ARG A 217 1.57 3.96 7.32
C ARG A 217 1.59 5.34 8.00
N LEU A 218 0.63 5.61 8.88
CA LEU A 218 0.63 6.85 9.66
C LEU A 218 1.88 6.94 10.54
N ALA A 219 2.25 5.85 11.21
CA ALA A 219 3.40 5.80 12.09
C ALA A 219 4.73 6.05 11.37
N HIS A 220 4.90 5.59 10.14
CA HIS A 220 6.08 5.91 9.32
C HIS A 220 6.27 7.41 9.08
N THR A 221 5.19 8.20 9.10
CA THR A 221 5.25 9.66 8.92
C THR A 221 5.47 10.44 10.22
N ALA A 222 5.37 9.77 11.37
CA ALA A 222 5.43 10.36 12.69
C ALA A 222 6.81 10.13 13.33
N ALA A 223 7.71 11.10 13.21
CA ALA A 223 9.00 11.10 13.91
C ALA A 223 8.92 11.87 15.22
N VAL A 224 9.72 11.45 16.20
CA VAL A 224 9.95 12.22 17.42
C VAL A 224 10.69 13.53 17.10
N PRO A 225 10.52 14.61 17.89
CA PRO A 225 11.22 15.86 17.65
C PRO A 225 12.75 15.65 17.54
N GLY A 226 13.35 16.20 16.49
CA GLY A 226 14.79 16.09 16.22
C GLY A 226 15.21 14.91 15.33
N THR A 227 14.28 14.04 14.90
CA THR A 227 14.56 12.96 13.94
C THR A 227 13.74 13.10 12.65
N ALA A 228 14.22 12.49 11.57
CA ALA A 228 13.50 12.43 10.31
C ALA A 228 12.48 11.27 10.31
N PRO A 229 11.27 11.46 9.75
CA PRO A 229 10.33 10.36 9.57
C PRO A 229 10.83 9.36 8.54
N ALA A 230 10.41 8.09 8.69
CA ALA A 230 10.74 7.04 7.73
C ALA A 230 10.14 7.31 6.34
N ILE A 231 8.96 7.94 6.30
CA ILE A 231 8.30 8.41 5.09
C ILE A 231 7.87 9.86 5.28
N GLU A 232 8.18 10.74 4.33
CA GLU A 232 7.70 12.12 4.38
C GLU A 232 6.17 12.18 4.35
N VAL A 233 5.60 13.17 5.04
CA VAL A 233 4.16 13.40 5.01
C VAL A 233 3.76 13.82 3.59
N PRO A 234 2.92 13.05 2.89
CA PRO A 234 2.52 13.42 1.54
C PRO A 234 1.65 14.68 1.57
N PRO A 235 1.71 15.53 0.53
CA PRO A 235 0.78 16.65 0.40
C PRO A 235 -0.65 16.15 0.18
N ALA A 236 -1.64 17.02 0.41
CA ALA A 236 -3.05 16.71 0.15
C ALA A 236 -3.26 16.22 -1.30
N GLY A 237 -4.05 15.16 -1.44
CA GLY A 237 -4.27 14.51 -2.73
C GLY A 237 -3.18 13.52 -3.13
N GLN A 238 -2.23 13.17 -2.25
CA GLN A 238 -1.26 12.09 -2.44
C GLN A 238 -1.33 11.07 -1.29
N ALA A 239 -1.12 9.80 -1.60
CA ALA A 239 -1.12 8.70 -0.63
C ALA A 239 0.29 8.49 -0.03
N THR A 240 0.32 8.03 1.22
CA THR A 240 1.55 7.53 1.84
C THR A 240 1.88 6.15 1.26
N ILE A 241 2.82 6.11 0.32
CA ILE A 241 3.26 4.86 -0.31
C ILE A 241 4.55 4.33 0.31
N ALA A 242 4.77 3.00 0.28
CA ALA A 242 6.06 2.43 0.66
C ALA A 242 7.22 3.07 -0.13
N LEU A 243 8.40 3.09 0.48
CA LEU A 243 9.64 3.33 -0.26
C LEU A 243 9.93 2.16 -1.22
N PRO A 244 10.66 2.39 -2.32
CA PRO A 244 11.22 1.33 -3.14
C PRO A 244 11.99 0.30 -2.30
N THR A 245 11.75 -0.99 -2.51
CA THR A 245 12.49 -2.05 -1.80
C THR A 245 13.89 -2.15 -2.38
N PRO A 246 14.96 -2.11 -1.56
CA PRO A 246 16.33 -2.27 -2.03
C PRO A 246 16.62 -3.71 -2.48
N VAL A 247 17.70 -3.87 -3.24
CA VAL A 247 18.29 -5.19 -3.51
C VAL A 247 19.03 -5.66 -2.25
N THR A 248 18.76 -6.88 -1.82
CA THR A 248 19.35 -7.49 -0.62
C THR A 248 20.29 -8.64 -0.92
N ALA A 249 20.26 -9.18 -2.15
CA ALA A 249 21.21 -10.19 -2.58
C ALA A 249 22.66 -9.67 -2.44
N GLU A 250 23.55 -10.53 -1.97
CA GLU A 250 24.98 -10.20 -1.76
C GLU A 250 25.92 -11.03 -2.64
N GLY A 251 25.37 -11.95 -3.44
CA GLY A 251 26.15 -12.85 -4.29
C GLY A 251 26.84 -12.15 -5.48
N PRO A 252 27.36 -12.93 -6.44
CA PRO A 252 28.13 -12.40 -7.56
C PRO A 252 27.44 -11.24 -8.31
N ALA A 253 28.20 -10.17 -8.55
CA ALA A 253 27.77 -9.04 -9.37
C ALA A 253 27.83 -9.40 -10.85
N MET A 254 26.74 -9.15 -11.57
CA MET A 254 26.60 -9.53 -12.96
C MET A 254 25.87 -8.43 -13.75
N ARG A 255 25.94 -8.51 -15.07
CA ARG A 255 25.25 -7.62 -15.98
C ARG A 255 24.58 -8.38 -17.11
N VAL A 256 23.40 -7.93 -17.52
CA VAL A 256 22.70 -8.47 -18.69
C VAL A 256 23.49 -8.14 -19.95
N ALA A 257 23.76 -9.17 -20.76
CA ALA A 257 24.51 -9.09 -22.00
C ALA A 257 23.83 -9.94 -23.09
N THR A 258 22.91 -9.32 -23.80
CA THR A 258 22.06 -9.93 -24.83
C THR A 258 22.39 -9.44 -26.23
N ARG A 259 22.70 -8.14 -26.39
CA ARG A 259 22.95 -7.44 -27.67
C ARG A 259 21.84 -7.56 -28.74
N GLN A 260 20.70 -8.16 -28.42
CA GLN A 260 19.62 -8.45 -29.40
C GLN A 260 18.23 -8.10 -28.86
N GLY A 261 18.00 -8.15 -27.55
CA GLY A 261 16.69 -7.89 -26.96
C GLY A 261 16.71 -8.11 -25.45
N MET A 262 15.60 -7.81 -24.78
CA MET A 262 15.56 -7.89 -23.32
C MET A 262 15.62 -9.32 -22.78
N LEU A 263 16.33 -9.50 -21.68
CA LEU A 263 16.43 -10.79 -20.99
C LEU A 263 15.17 -11.04 -20.15
N ARG A 264 14.55 -12.21 -20.31
CA ARG A 264 13.38 -12.60 -19.50
C ARG A 264 13.81 -13.07 -18.12
N LEU A 265 13.29 -12.42 -17.09
CA LEU A 265 13.31 -12.90 -15.71
C LEU A 265 12.10 -13.78 -15.46
N ARG A 266 12.29 -14.93 -14.80
CA ARG A 266 11.26 -15.98 -14.67
C ARG A 266 11.01 -16.38 -13.22
N ARG A 267 9.81 -16.85 -12.92
CA ARG A 267 9.45 -17.42 -11.60
C ARG A 267 10.16 -18.74 -11.30
N GLU A 268 10.49 -19.49 -12.34
CA GLU A 268 11.06 -20.83 -12.23
C GLU A 268 12.29 -20.94 -13.15
N PRO A 269 13.29 -21.77 -12.80
CA PRO A 269 14.52 -21.98 -13.57
C PRO A 269 14.27 -22.87 -14.80
N ARG A 270 13.32 -22.47 -15.65
CA ARG A 270 12.97 -23.15 -16.91
C ARG A 270 12.23 -22.21 -17.85
N ILE A 271 12.21 -22.55 -19.13
CA ILE A 271 11.27 -21.96 -20.09
C ILE A 271 9.94 -22.70 -19.95
N SER A 272 8.85 -21.98 -19.65
CA SER A 272 7.50 -22.56 -19.57
C SER A 272 6.91 -22.83 -20.96
N THR A 273 5.81 -23.59 -21.01
CA THR A 273 4.94 -23.69 -22.20
C THR A 273 3.56 -23.15 -21.83
N PRO A 274 3.11 -22.02 -22.40
CA PRO A 274 3.81 -21.15 -23.34
C PRO A 274 5.01 -20.40 -22.71
N PRO A 275 5.98 -19.93 -23.52
CA PRO A 275 7.25 -19.32 -23.03
C PRO A 275 7.11 -18.10 -22.11
N GLN A 276 5.95 -17.45 -22.08
CA GLN A 276 5.67 -16.23 -21.33
C GLN A 276 4.99 -16.49 -19.98
N ALA A 277 4.43 -17.68 -19.76
CA ALA A 277 3.59 -17.96 -18.59
C ALA A 277 4.33 -17.74 -17.26
N ASN A 278 5.62 -18.08 -17.20
CA ASN A 278 6.45 -17.88 -16.02
C ASN A 278 7.32 -16.60 -16.05
N VAL A 279 7.19 -15.73 -17.06
CA VAL A 279 7.94 -14.48 -17.13
C VAL A 279 7.37 -13.47 -16.14
N VAL A 280 8.25 -12.85 -15.33
CA VAL A 280 7.89 -11.80 -14.36
C VAL A 280 8.34 -10.42 -14.79
N ALA A 281 9.42 -10.33 -15.57
CA ALA A 281 9.95 -9.07 -16.07
C ALA A 281 10.83 -9.27 -17.31
N HIS A 282 11.10 -8.15 -17.99
CA HIS A 282 12.04 -8.06 -19.11
C HIS A 282 13.15 -7.07 -18.71
N LEU A 283 14.37 -7.56 -18.60
CA LEU A 283 15.54 -6.79 -18.18
C LEU A 283 16.24 -6.21 -19.40
N PRO A 284 16.52 -4.89 -19.44
CA PRO A 284 17.24 -4.28 -20.55
C PRO A 284 18.68 -4.79 -20.64
N ASP A 285 19.24 -4.69 -21.84
CA ASP A 285 20.67 -4.95 -22.03
C ASP A 285 21.48 -3.97 -21.18
N GLY A 286 22.53 -4.47 -20.53
CA GLY A 286 23.33 -3.68 -19.59
C GLY A 286 22.74 -3.55 -18.17
N GLN A 287 21.55 -4.10 -17.89
CA GLN A 287 20.98 -4.04 -16.54
C GLN A 287 21.92 -4.71 -15.51
N PRO A 288 22.32 -4.01 -14.43
CA PRO A 288 23.08 -4.63 -13.35
C PRO A 288 22.17 -5.56 -12.53
N VAL A 289 22.67 -6.73 -12.18
CA VAL A 289 21.95 -7.75 -11.41
C VAL A 289 22.88 -8.36 -10.36
N ARG A 290 22.29 -8.85 -9.28
CA ARG A 290 23.01 -9.46 -8.17
C ARG A 290 22.48 -10.87 -7.96
N ALA A 291 23.35 -11.88 -8.11
CA ALA A 291 22.93 -13.24 -7.86
C ALA A 291 22.66 -13.46 -6.37
N LEU A 292 21.68 -14.30 -6.02
CA LEU A 292 21.45 -14.63 -4.61
C LEU A 292 22.56 -15.53 -4.08
N THR A 293 22.71 -16.71 -4.70
CA THR A 293 23.75 -17.68 -4.35
C THR A 293 24.80 -17.84 -5.44
N GLY A 294 24.50 -17.40 -6.68
CA GLY A 294 25.31 -17.68 -7.87
C GLY A 294 25.20 -19.11 -8.40
N LYS A 295 24.46 -20.00 -7.72
CA LYS A 295 24.29 -21.39 -8.13
C LYS A 295 23.45 -21.50 -9.40
N LEU A 296 23.92 -22.31 -10.34
CA LEU A 296 23.18 -22.67 -11.54
C LEU A 296 22.14 -23.75 -11.24
N VAL A 297 20.92 -23.53 -11.73
CA VAL A 297 19.84 -24.52 -11.76
C VAL A 297 19.29 -24.58 -13.18
N ASN A 298 19.49 -25.69 -13.88
CA ASN A 298 19.07 -25.88 -15.28
C ASN A 298 19.58 -24.78 -16.24
N GLY A 299 20.78 -24.26 -16.01
CA GLY A 299 21.35 -23.15 -16.80
C GLY A 299 20.82 -21.76 -16.43
N PHE A 300 19.96 -21.65 -15.41
CA PHE A 300 19.48 -20.38 -14.87
C PHE A 300 20.19 -20.03 -13.56
N ILE A 301 20.33 -18.72 -13.30
CA ILE A 301 20.77 -18.16 -12.03
C ILE A 301 19.60 -17.39 -11.41
N GLU A 302 19.38 -17.61 -10.11
CA GLU A 302 18.47 -16.77 -9.32
C GLU A 302 19.16 -15.45 -8.97
N LEU A 303 18.49 -14.33 -9.27
CA LEU A 303 19.03 -12.99 -9.10
C LEU A 303 18.00 -12.00 -8.60
N GLU A 304 18.50 -10.89 -8.06
CA GLU A 304 17.78 -9.67 -7.74
C GLU A 304 18.30 -8.49 -8.58
N THR A 305 17.41 -7.54 -8.85
CA THR A 305 17.76 -6.22 -9.42
C THR A 305 16.71 -5.20 -9.05
N SER A 306 17.04 -3.92 -9.17
CA SER A 306 16.10 -2.80 -9.13
C SER A 306 15.94 -2.25 -10.54
N LEU A 307 14.70 -2.26 -11.06
CA LEU A 307 14.36 -1.70 -12.36
C LEU A 307 13.32 -0.60 -12.18
N ALA A 308 13.73 0.66 -12.42
CA ALA A 308 12.88 1.84 -12.21
C ALA A 308 12.20 1.86 -10.82
N GLY A 309 12.91 1.41 -9.78
CA GLY A 309 12.42 1.37 -8.38
C GLY A 309 11.69 0.08 -7.99
N ALA A 310 11.46 -0.84 -8.93
CA ALA A 310 10.93 -2.17 -8.61
C ALA A 310 12.05 -3.14 -8.24
N LEU A 311 12.01 -3.70 -7.04
CA LEU A 311 12.75 -4.92 -6.73
C LEU A 311 12.16 -6.08 -7.54
N LEU A 312 12.98 -6.65 -8.41
CA LEU A 312 12.66 -7.81 -9.23
C LEU A 312 13.54 -8.97 -8.80
N ARG A 313 12.91 -10.12 -8.52
CA ARG A 313 13.59 -11.37 -8.18
C ARG A 313 13.10 -12.50 -9.08
N GLY A 314 14.03 -13.36 -9.50
CA GLY A 314 13.69 -14.55 -10.27
C GLY A 314 14.89 -15.18 -10.94
N PHE A 315 14.63 -16.06 -11.90
CA PHE A 315 15.61 -16.84 -12.62
C PHE A 315 15.85 -16.28 -14.03
N ALA A 316 17.12 -16.10 -14.41
CA ALA A 316 17.53 -15.70 -15.75
C ALA A 316 18.58 -16.66 -16.30
N SER A 317 18.60 -16.88 -17.62
CA SER A 317 19.59 -17.76 -18.25
C SER A 317 21.00 -17.18 -18.09
N LYS A 318 21.95 -18.02 -17.69
CA LYS A 318 23.36 -17.66 -17.51
C LYS A 318 24.04 -17.22 -18.81
N ASP A 319 23.54 -17.68 -19.96
CA ASP A 319 24.15 -17.40 -21.27
C ASP A 319 24.09 -15.91 -21.62
N PHE A 320 23.14 -15.19 -21.04
CA PHE A 320 22.92 -13.76 -21.26
C PHE A 320 23.41 -12.89 -20.10
N LEU A 321 24.29 -13.44 -19.27
CA LEU A 321 24.82 -12.74 -18.10
C LEU A 321 26.35 -12.82 -18.07
N VAL A 322 27.00 -11.69 -17.88
CA VAL A 322 28.46 -11.59 -17.72
C VAL A 322 28.79 -11.08 -16.32
N ALA A 323 29.99 -11.39 -15.82
CA ALA A 323 30.46 -10.83 -14.55
C ALA A 323 30.59 -9.30 -14.68
N ASP A 324 30.22 -8.58 -13.62
CA ASP A 324 30.42 -7.14 -13.55
C ASP A 324 31.57 -6.80 -12.60
N ALA A 325 32.72 -6.44 -13.17
CA ALA A 325 33.96 -6.21 -12.43
C ALA A 325 33.89 -5.03 -11.47
N VAL A 326 33.01 -4.05 -11.72
CA VAL A 326 32.86 -2.86 -10.87
C VAL A 326 32.06 -3.19 -9.60
N ALA A 327 31.18 -4.20 -9.67
CA ALA A 327 30.31 -4.64 -8.58
C ALA A 327 29.53 -3.52 -7.86
N ALA A 328 29.24 -2.42 -8.55
CA ALA A 328 28.57 -1.24 -7.98
C ALA A 328 27.21 -1.60 -7.34
N PRO A 329 26.79 -0.85 -6.30
CA PRO A 329 25.42 -0.95 -5.79
C PRO A 329 24.40 -0.74 -6.91
N ILE A 330 23.35 -1.57 -6.92
CA ILE A 330 22.27 -1.42 -7.88
C ILE A 330 21.40 -0.26 -7.43
N GLU A 331 21.32 0.80 -8.24
CA GLU A 331 20.57 1.99 -7.91
C GLU A 331 19.07 1.70 -7.73
N VAL A 332 18.50 2.29 -6.69
CA VAL A 332 17.08 2.23 -6.39
C VAL A 332 16.46 3.57 -6.75
N VAL A 333 15.82 3.61 -7.91
CA VAL A 333 15.20 4.85 -8.42
C VAL A 333 14.11 5.30 -7.46
N THR A 334 14.30 6.51 -6.92
CA THR A 334 13.29 7.23 -6.15
C THR A 334 12.66 8.28 -7.05
N PRO A 335 11.33 8.26 -7.25
CA PRO A 335 10.67 9.22 -8.14
C PRO A 335 10.73 10.64 -7.56
N ALA A 336 10.76 11.64 -8.43
CA ALA A 336 10.72 13.04 -8.04
C ALA A 336 9.37 13.39 -7.38
N VAL A 337 9.43 14.10 -6.25
CA VAL A 337 8.24 14.55 -5.52
C VAL A 337 7.47 15.63 -6.27
N VAL A 338 8.17 16.45 -7.08
CA VAL A 338 7.59 17.54 -7.88
C VAL A 338 8.08 17.42 -9.32
N PRO A 339 7.18 17.53 -10.32
CA PRO A 339 7.56 17.55 -11.73
C PRO A 339 8.55 18.68 -12.07
N PRO A 340 9.41 18.47 -13.08
CA PRO A 340 10.35 19.49 -13.54
C PRO A 340 9.63 20.76 -14.02
N LYS A 341 10.16 21.91 -13.60
CA LYS A 341 9.70 23.25 -14.02
C LYS A 341 10.58 23.90 -15.10
N ARG A 342 11.72 23.27 -15.43
CA ARG A 342 12.68 23.70 -16.45
C ARG A 342 13.20 22.48 -17.21
N GLY A 343 13.77 22.69 -18.39
CA GLY A 343 14.23 21.59 -19.25
C GLY A 343 13.05 20.81 -19.82
N ILE A 344 13.04 19.49 -19.66
CA ILE A 344 11.96 18.62 -20.15
C ILE A 344 10.78 18.69 -19.17
N VAL A 345 9.79 19.53 -19.48
CA VAL A 345 8.62 19.79 -18.63
C VAL A 345 7.35 19.10 -19.13
N ALA A 346 6.37 18.97 -18.23
CA ALA A 346 5.01 18.54 -18.60
C ALA A 346 4.43 19.42 -19.70
N VAL A 347 3.68 18.81 -20.62
CA VAL A 347 2.96 19.50 -21.68
C VAL A 347 1.51 19.07 -21.75
N THR A 348 0.63 20.02 -22.06
CA THR A 348 -0.79 19.80 -22.37
C THR A 348 -1.11 20.44 -23.71
N MET A 349 -2.11 19.90 -24.40
CA MET A 349 -2.51 20.41 -25.72
C MET A 349 -3.14 21.81 -25.56
N PRO A 350 -2.56 22.87 -26.16
CA PRO A 350 -3.12 24.22 -26.09
C PRO A 350 -4.53 24.26 -26.66
N ARG A 351 -5.43 24.97 -25.99
CA ARG A 351 -6.85 25.03 -26.36
C ARG A 351 -7.28 26.43 -26.77
N ARG A 352 -8.21 26.49 -27.72
CA ARG A 352 -8.95 27.73 -28.03
C ARG A 352 -9.77 28.14 -26.80
N ALA A 353 -9.83 29.44 -26.53
CA ALA A 353 -10.63 29.99 -25.43
C ALA A 353 -12.10 29.55 -25.54
N GLY A 354 -12.71 29.18 -24.41
CA GLY A 354 -14.10 28.72 -24.34
C GLY A 354 -14.36 27.29 -24.84
N SER A 355 -13.35 26.57 -25.36
CA SER A 355 -13.56 25.19 -25.81
C SER A 355 -13.71 24.23 -24.64
N VAL A 356 -14.70 23.33 -24.74
CA VAL A 356 -14.96 22.29 -23.73
C VAL A 356 -14.78 20.92 -24.37
N THR A 357 -13.90 20.11 -23.79
CA THR A 357 -13.68 18.71 -24.13
C THR A 357 -14.46 17.86 -23.15
N ARG A 358 -15.44 17.09 -23.66
CA ARG A 358 -16.40 16.34 -22.85
C ARG A 358 -16.24 14.83 -23.01
N ARG A 359 -16.65 14.07 -21.98
CA ARG A 359 -16.77 12.60 -22.04
C ARG A 359 -17.77 12.13 -23.10
N ARG A 360 -18.80 12.94 -23.37
CA ARG A 360 -19.84 12.63 -24.36
C ARG A 360 -19.39 12.78 -25.81
N ASP A 361 -18.26 13.44 -26.04
CA ASP A 361 -17.73 13.69 -27.38
C ASP A 361 -16.70 12.62 -27.77
N LEU A 362 -16.37 12.52 -29.06
CA LEU A 362 -15.29 11.65 -29.50
C LEU A 362 -13.95 12.11 -28.93
N ALA A 363 -13.10 11.14 -28.63
CA ALA A 363 -11.78 11.42 -28.07
C ALA A 363 -10.90 12.22 -29.03
N ASN A 364 -10.13 13.15 -28.48
CA ASN A 364 -9.18 14.02 -29.18
C ASN A 364 -7.92 14.23 -28.32
N ALA A 365 -7.02 15.11 -28.77
CA ALA A 365 -5.75 15.40 -28.11
C ALA A 365 -5.86 16.21 -26.80
N HIS A 366 -7.03 16.78 -26.49
CA HIS A 366 -7.21 17.60 -25.29
C HIS A 366 -7.64 16.75 -24.08
N SER A 367 -7.17 17.15 -22.90
CA SER A 367 -7.69 16.72 -21.60
C SER A 367 -9.12 17.24 -21.38
N LEU A 368 -9.89 16.55 -20.55
CA LEU A 368 -11.22 16.98 -20.14
C LEU A 368 -11.16 18.33 -19.40
N ASN A 369 -12.15 19.19 -19.65
CA ASN A 369 -12.35 20.46 -18.92
C ASN A 369 -13.85 20.77 -18.70
N GLU A 370 -14.69 19.73 -18.66
CA GLU A 370 -16.08 19.82 -18.21
C GLU A 370 -16.19 20.39 -16.79
N ALA A 371 -17.24 21.17 -16.51
CA ALA A 371 -17.57 21.60 -15.16
C ALA A 371 -17.94 20.40 -14.26
N GLY A 372 -17.70 20.54 -12.95
CA GLY A 372 -18.04 19.49 -11.98
C GLY A 372 -17.12 18.28 -12.01
N GLN A 373 -15.89 18.41 -12.52
CA GLN A 373 -14.88 17.38 -12.44
C GLN A 373 -14.51 17.08 -10.98
N PRO A 374 -14.60 15.82 -10.53
CA PRO A 374 -14.05 15.43 -9.24
C PRO A 374 -12.53 15.49 -9.29
N GLY A 375 -11.90 15.58 -8.13
CA GLY A 375 -10.46 15.43 -8.01
C GLY A 375 -10.08 14.69 -6.74
N ARG A 376 -8.83 14.25 -6.69
CA ARG A 376 -8.21 13.63 -5.51
C ARG A 376 -7.56 14.70 -4.65
N ARG A 377 -8.11 14.92 -3.45
CA ARG A 377 -7.77 16.00 -2.51
C ARG A 377 -7.68 15.53 -1.05
N GLY A 378 -8.09 14.29 -0.76
CA GLY A 378 -8.03 13.69 0.57
C GLY A 378 -6.64 13.76 1.21
N THR A 379 -6.62 13.69 2.53
CA THR A 379 -5.40 13.68 3.37
C THR A 379 -5.24 12.37 4.13
N SER A 380 -6.24 11.49 4.06
CA SER A 380 -6.20 10.13 4.58
C SER A 380 -6.48 9.11 3.48
N ALA A 381 -6.05 7.87 3.68
CA ALA A 381 -6.30 6.79 2.73
C ALA A 381 -7.79 6.61 2.41
N ALA A 382 -8.67 6.73 3.41
CA ALA A 382 -10.11 6.63 3.23
C ALA A 382 -10.69 7.75 2.34
N GLU A 383 -10.28 9.00 2.56
CA GLU A 383 -10.69 10.13 1.72
C GLU A 383 -10.17 9.96 0.28
N LEU A 384 -8.91 9.58 0.11
CA LEU A 384 -8.31 9.35 -1.20
C LEU A 384 -9.03 8.23 -1.98
N ARG A 385 -9.37 7.12 -1.31
CA ARG A 385 -10.19 6.04 -1.90
C ARG A 385 -11.56 6.55 -2.34
N ALA A 386 -12.21 7.36 -1.50
CA ALA A 386 -13.51 7.95 -1.83
C ALA A 386 -13.41 8.91 -3.02
N ASP A 387 -12.34 9.70 -3.11
CA ASP A 387 -12.08 10.59 -4.24
C ASP A 387 -11.88 9.81 -5.55
N ILE A 388 -11.06 8.75 -5.52
CA ILE A 388 -10.85 7.85 -6.66
C ILE A 388 -12.18 7.21 -7.08
N ALA A 389 -13.02 6.78 -6.13
CA ALA A 389 -14.34 6.26 -6.44
C ALA A 389 -15.21 7.29 -7.18
N ARG A 390 -15.22 8.55 -6.73
CA ARG A 390 -15.94 9.63 -7.42
C ARG A 390 -15.38 9.91 -8.81
N ILE A 391 -14.06 9.85 -9.00
CA ILE A 391 -13.41 9.97 -10.32
C ILE A 391 -13.89 8.86 -11.25
N ILE A 392 -13.86 7.60 -10.81
CA ILE A 392 -14.30 6.44 -11.62
C ILE A 392 -15.78 6.56 -11.99
N THR A 393 -16.63 6.87 -11.01
CA THR A 393 -18.08 7.06 -11.23
C THR A 393 -18.37 8.24 -12.14
N TRP A 394 -17.59 9.31 -12.06
CA TRP A 394 -17.74 10.42 -12.99
C TRP A 394 -17.29 9.99 -14.38
N LEU A 395 -16.08 9.45 -14.57
CA LEU A 395 -15.63 9.01 -15.88
C LEU A 395 -16.58 7.99 -16.52
N ALA A 396 -17.21 7.12 -15.72
CA ALA A 396 -18.21 6.13 -16.11
C ALA A 396 -17.90 5.52 -17.46
N VAL A 397 -16.76 4.84 -17.54
CA VAL A 397 -16.16 4.36 -18.78
C VAL A 397 -17.05 3.40 -19.59
N ASP A 398 -17.99 2.75 -18.91
CA ASP A 398 -18.99 1.83 -19.44
C ASP A 398 -20.32 2.51 -19.82
N ASN A 399 -20.48 3.81 -19.55
CA ASN A 399 -21.67 4.56 -19.97
C ASN A 399 -21.67 4.73 -21.49
N VAL A 400 -22.72 4.23 -22.15
CA VAL A 400 -22.89 4.29 -23.61
C VAL A 400 -22.89 5.71 -24.19
N ASN A 401 -23.23 6.71 -23.36
CA ASN A 401 -23.22 8.13 -23.74
C ASN A 401 -21.83 8.77 -23.62
N HIS A 402 -20.85 8.11 -22.99
CA HIS A 402 -19.48 8.61 -22.88
C HIS A 402 -18.63 8.15 -24.06
N LEU A 403 -18.90 8.73 -25.23
CA LEU A 403 -18.29 8.35 -26.51
C LEU A 403 -16.75 8.45 -26.53
N ARG A 404 -16.16 9.22 -25.62
CA ARG A 404 -14.70 9.37 -25.48
C ARG A 404 -14.00 8.04 -25.21
N TYR A 405 -14.66 7.13 -24.50
CA TYR A 405 -14.08 5.84 -24.12
C TYR A 405 -14.66 4.65 -24.90
N ARG A 406 -15.71 4.90 -25.69
CA ARG A 406 -16.46 3.84 -26.37
C ARG A 406 -15.59 3.23 -27.48
N PRO A 407 -15.32 1.91 -27.43
CA PRO A 407 -14.60 1.23 -28.51
C PRO A 407 -15.39 1.34 -29.82
N ARG A 408 -14.68 1.56 -30.93
CA ARG A 408 -15.29 1.67 -32.27
C ARG A 408 -14.31 1.28 -33.36
N SER A 409 -14.78 0.55 -34.37
CA SER A 409 -13.99 0.20 -35.58
C SER A 409 -12.61 -0.40 -35.27
N GLY A 410 -12.53 -1.28 -34.26
CA GLY A 410 -11.26 -1.90 -33.81
C GLY A 410 -10.34 -0.98 -32.99
N LEU A 411 -10.75 0.25 -32.72
CA LEU A 411 -10.03 1.21 -31.86
C LEU A 411 -10.52 1.10 -30.41
N THR A 412 -9.57 1.12 -29.48
CA THR A 412 -9.79 1.23 -28.03
C THR A 412 -9.13 2.50 -27.50
N PHE A 413 -9.62 3.01 -26.37
CA PHE A 413 -9.24 4.33 -25.84
C PHE A 413 -8.66 4.24 -24.42
N CYS A 414 -7.99 3.12 -24.13
CA CYS A 414 -7.40 2.83 -22.83
C CYS A 414 -6.38 3.89 -22.38
N ASN A 415 -5.54 4.37 -23.29
CA ASN A 415 -4.57 5.43 -23.04
C ASN A 415 -5.24 6.77 -22.69
N ILE A 416 -6.36 7.08 -23.35
CA ILE A 416 -7.10 8.33 -23.11
C ILE A 416 -7.82 8.26 -21.76
N TYR A 417 -8.43 7.11 -21.45
CA TYR A 417 -9.03 6.87 -20.15
C TYR A 417 -8.00 6.94 -19.02
N ALA A 418 -6.84 6.29 -19.17
CA ALA A 418 -5.75 6.35 -18.20
C ALA A 418 -5.26 7.78 -18.00
N HIS A 419 -5.12 8.57 -19.08
CA HIS A 419 -4.77 9.98 -19.00
C HIS A 419 -5.82 10.78 -18.21
N ASP A 420 -7.11 10.67 -18.56
CA ASP A 420 -8.15 11.44 -17.89
C ASP A 420 -8.28 11.04 -16.41
N PHE A 421 -8.18 9.75 -16.11
CA PHE A 421 -8.13 9.23 -14.74
C PHE A 421 -6.98 9.83 -13.93
N CYS A 422 -5.75 9.77 -14.47
CA CYS A 422 -4.58 10.34 -13.80
C CYS A 422 -4.71 11.87 -13.65
N SER A 423 -5.17 12.57 -14.69
CA SER A 423 -5.33 14.03 -14.67
C SER A 423 -6.32 14.48 -13.60
N LEU A 424 -7.46 13.78 -13.45
CA LEU A 424 -8.42 14.08 -12.37
C LEU A 424 -7.86 13.71 -10.99
N ALA A 425 -7.02 12.67 -10.92
CA ALA A 425 -6.33 12.27 -9.70
C ALA A 425 -5.13 13.17 -9.32
N GLY A 426 -4.85 14.22 -10.10
CA GLY A 426 -3.74 15.14 -9.87
C GLY A 426 -2.37 14.60 -10.28
N VAL A 427 -2.33 13.53 -11.08
CA VAL A 427 -1.10 12.85 -11.52
C VAL A 427 -0.85 13.11 -13.01
N TYR A 428 0.39 13.48 -13.37
CA TYR A 428 0.74 13.71 -14.77
C TYR A 428 1.00 12.38 -15.50
N LEU A 429 0.15 12.10 -16.49
CA LEU A 429 0.36 11.10 -17.52
C LEU A 429 0.04 11.78 -18.86
N PRO A 430 0.91 11.77 -19.88
CA PRO A 430 0.74 12.66 -21.03
C PRO A 430 -0.38 12.19 -21.97
N ARG A 431 -1.25 13.12 -22.38
CA ARG A 431 -2.14 12.91 -23.54
C ARG A 431 -1.43 13.18 -24.85
N VAL A 432 -0.60 14.22 -24.81
CA VAL A 432 0.33 14.66 -25.85
C VAL A 432 1.71 14.76 -25.23
N TRP A 433 2.74 14.55 -26.03
CA TRP A 433 4.13 14.67 -25.59
C TRP A 433 5.00 15.36 -26.64
N TRP A 434 6.12 15.89 -26.19
CA TRP A 434 7.11 16.56 -27.04
C TRP A 434 7.67 15.62 -28.11
N SER A 435 7.86 16.14 -29.32
CA SER A 435 8.60 15.44 -30.38
C SER A 435 10.08 15.34 -30.01
N SER A 436 10.81 14.36 -30.57
CA SER A 436 12.25 14.20 -30.28
C SER A 436 13.06 15.46 -30.58
N ARG A 437 12.71 16.18 -31.65
CA ARG A 437 13.34 17.46 -32.00
C ARG A 437 13.05 18.53 -30.94
N ALA A 438 11.83 18.61 -30.42
CA ALA A 438 11.50 19.52 -29.33
C ALA A 438 12.28 19.16 -28.05
N LEU A 439 12.37 17.88 -27.69
CA LEU A 439 13.12 17.42 -26.53
C LEU A 439 14.60 17.81 -26.59
N LEU A 440 15.26 17.65 -27.74
CA LEU A 440 16.67 18.05 -27.91
C LEU A 440 16.86 19.56 -27.71
N ARG A 441 15.95 20.37 -28.25
CA ARG A 441 15.98 21.83 -28.08
C ARG A 441 15.77 22.24 -26.61
N MET A 442 14.82 21.59 -25.94
CA MET A 442 14.57 21.82 -24.51
C MET A 442 15.76 21.41 -23.64
N ALA A 443 16.42 20.29 -23.97
CA ALA A 443 17.64 19.84 -23.28
C ALA A 443 18.81 20.82 -23.49
N ALA A 444 18.86 21.52 -24.63
CA ALA A 444 19.80 22.61 -24.88
C ALA A 444 19.43 23.94 -24.19
N GLY A 445 18.34 23.96 -23.40
CA GLY A 445 17.88 25.15 -22.67
C GLY A 445 16.96 26.07 -23.47
N GLU A 446 16.55 25.70 -24.68
CA GLU A 446 15.59 26.49 -25.45
C GLU A 446 14.17 26.39 -24.87
N THR A 447 13.42 27.49 -24.97
CA THR A 447 11.97 27.46 -24.74
C THR A 447 11.27 27.01 -26.02
N VAL A 448 10.47 25.93 -25.94
CA VAL A 448 9.74 25.37 -27.08
C VAL A 448 8.24 25.53 -26.88
N GLU A 449 7.56 26.12 -27.87
CA GLU A 449 6.11 26.25 -27.83
C GLU A 449 5.42 24.93 -28.19
N PRO A 450 4.32 24.55 -27.51
CA PRO A 450 3.52 23.38 -27.85
C PRO A 450 2.66 23.60 -29.11
N ARG A 451 2.94 22.87 -30.19
CA ARG A 451 2.26 22.94 -31.48
C ARG A 451 1.99 21.53 -31.99
N ILE A 452 0.71 21.16 -32.12
CA ILE A 452 0.30 19.80 -32.54
C ILE A 452 0.77 19.50 -33.96
N GLY A 453 1.41 18.34 -34.13
CA GLY A 453 1.99 17.90 -35.41
C GLY A 453 3.38 18.47 -35.71
N ASP A 454 3.92 19.36 -34.87
CA ASP A 454 5.28 19.90 -34.99
C ASP A 454 6.10 19.59 -33.73
N THR A 455 5.81 20.27 -32.63
CA THR A 455 6.55 20.11 -31.38
C THR A 455 5.89 19.16 -30.39
N ILE A 456 4.59 18.87 -30.54
CA ILE A 456 3.89 17.85 -29.74
C ILE A 456 3.06 16.90 -30.61
N GLY A 457 2.90 15.67 -30.15
CA GLY A 457 2.08 14.64 -30.77
C GLY A 457 1.26 13.84 -29.75
N GLU A 458 0.17 13.22 -30.20
CA GLU A 458 -0.65 12.34 -29.36
C GLU A 458 0.12 11.08 -28.93
N VAL A 459 -0.04 10.70 -27.66
CA VAL A 459 0.65 9.54 -27.09
C VAL A 459 -0.26 8.31 -27.11
N ARG A 460 0.17 7.22 -27.76
CA ARG A 460 -0.55 5.93 -27.77
C ARG A 460 -0.15 5.08 -26.57
N ALA A 461 -0.84 3.97 -26.33
CA ALA A 461 -0.52 3.08 -25.21
C ALA A 461 0.93 2.53 -25.25
N ASN A 462 1.47 2.21 -26.43
CA ASN A 462 2.87 1.80 -26.58
C ASN A 462 3.83 2.94 -26.23
N ASP A 463 3.47 4.17 -26.55
CA ASP A 463 4.30 5.35 -26.30
C ASP A 463 4.23 5.74 -24.83
N LEU A 464 3.09 5.55 -24.16
CA LEU A 464 2.98 5.68 -22.71
C LEU A 464 3.89 4.71 -21.95
N PHE A 465 4.02 3.46 -22.42
CA PHE A 465 4.97 2.52 -21.83
C PHE A 465 6.40 3.07 -21.87
N ARG A 466 6.83 3.59 -23.04
CA ARG A 466 8.16 4.17 -23.22
C ARG A 466 8.32 5.45 -22.41
N TRP A 467 7.30 6.31 -22.40
CA TRP A 467 7.31 7.55 -21.64
C TRP A 467 7.45 7.30 -20.14
N LEU A 468 6.71 6.33 -19.59
CA LEU A 468 6.85 5.96 -18.17
C LEU A 468 8.26 5.45 -17.87
N ARG A 469 8.83 4.62 -18.76
CA ARG A 469 10.21 4.13 -18.62
C ARG A 469 11.24 5.25 -18.64
N ASP A 470 11.12 6.17 -19.59
CA ASP A 470 12.17 7.15 -19.92
C ASP A 470 12.05 8.46 -19.12
N PHE A 471 10.82 8.85 -18.74
CA PHE A 471 10.53 10.11 -18.05
C PHE A 471 9.71 9.94 -16.78
N GLY A 472 9.03 8.79 -16.59
CA GLY A 472 8.13 8.56 -15.46
C GLY A 472 8.72 8.94 -14.09
N PRO A 473 9.96 8.55 -13.75
CA PRO A 473 10.60 8.94 -12.49
C PRO A 473 10.64 10.44 -12.23
N ASP A 474 10.90 11.27 -13.24
CA ASP A 474 10.91 12.74 -13.12
C ASP A 474 9.50 13.32 -12.87
N PHE A 475 8.46 12.54 -13.15
CA PHE A 475 7.06 12.91 -12.98
C PHE A 475 6.36 12.10 -11.88
N GLY A 476 7.12 11.59 -10.89
CA GLY A 476 6.55 10.94 -9.71
C GLY A 476 6.24 9.45 -9.88
N TRP A 477 6.46 8.87 -11.06
CA TRP A 477 6.18 7.47 -11.34
C TRP A 477 7.37 6.57 -11.03
N ARG A 478 7.10 5.42 -10.42
CA ARG A 478 8.07 4.32 -10.29
C ARG A 478 7.43 2.99 -10.62
N GLN A 479 8.24 1.98 -10.90
CA GLN A 479 7.74 0.62 -11.01
C GLN A 479 7.59 -0.04 -9.63
N THR A 480 6.74 -1.07 -9.58
CA THR A 480 6.65 -2.01 -8.45
C THR A 480 6.76 -3.46 -8.94
N GLY A 481 7.38 -4.32 -8.13
CA GLY A 481 7.76 -5.67 -8.54
C GLY A 481 6.61 -6.69 -8.56
N THR A 482 5.51 -6.42 -7.86
CA THR A 482 4.39 -7.39 -7.75
C THR A 482 3.03 -6.69 -7.80
N LEU A 483 2.02 -7.45 -8.24
CA LEU A 483 0.63 -6.99 -8.20
C LEU A 483 0.13 -6.79 -6.77
N SER A 484 0.63 -7.56 -5.80
CA SER A 484 0.26 -7.39 -4.39
C SER A 484 0.66 -6.00 -3.92
N LYS A 485 1.93 -5.61 -4.12
CA LYS A 485 2.40 -4.26 -3.81
C LYS A 485 1.56 -3.21 -4.55
N LEU A 486 1.33 -3.38 -5.86
CA LEU A 486 0.52 -2.42 -6.62
C LEU A 486 -0.90 -2.25 -6.05
N GLN A 487 -1.59 -3.35 -5.73
CA GLN A 487 -2.96 -3.32 -5.20
C GLN A 487 -3.01 -2.77 -3.78
N ASP A 488 -2.04 -3.14 -2.93
CA ASP A 488 -1.99 -2.68 -1.54
C ASP A 488 -1.76 -1.16 -1.47
N GLU A 489 -0.91 -0.60 -2.35
CA GLU A 489 -0.74 0.86 -2.47
C GLU A 489 -1.97 1.54 -3.09
N ALA A 490 -2.62 0.93 -4.09
CA ALA A 490 -3.89 1.44 -4.60
C ALA A 490 -4.98 1.46 -3.51
N ASN A 491 -4.97 0.51 -2.58
CA ASN A 491 -5.86 0.49 -1.41
C ASN A 491 -5.55 1.62 -0.40
N GLN A 492 -4.36 2.22 -0.44
CA GLN A 492 -4.04 3.46 0.29
C GLN A 492 -4.47 4.74 -0.44
N GLY A 493 -5.03 4.62 -1.64
CA GLY A 493 -5.44 5.76 -2.47
C GLY A 493 -4.35 6.26 -3.41
N ALA A 494 -3.28 5.48 -3.61
CA ALA A 494 -2.27 5.74 -4.64
C ALA A 494 -2.81 5.42 -6.05
N ILE A 495 -2.10 5.89 -7.07
CA ILE A 495 -2.46 5.67 -8.48
C ILE A 495 -1.60 4.56 -9.06
N GLY A 496 -2.23 3.44 -9.40
CA GLY A 496 -1.58 2.30 -10.03
C GLY A 496 -1.93 2.14 -11.51
N LEU A 497 -0.96 1.73 -12.34
CA LEU A 497 -1.18 1.39 -13.75
C LEU A 497 -0.53 0.05 -14.08
N ILE A 498 -1.19 -0.74 -14.94
CA ILE A 498 -0.55 -1.85 -15.66
C ILE A 498 -0.49 -1.46 -17.13
N VAL A 499 0.71 -1.50 -17.72
CA VAL A 499 0.94 -1.10 -19.10
C VAL A 499 1.67 -2.22 -19.83
N ALA A 500 1.17 -2.61 -21.01
CA ALA A 500 1.82 -3.58 -21.87
C ALA A 500 1.97 -3.06 -23.31
N ARG A 501 3.18 -3.20 -23.84
CA ARG A 501 3.57 -2.73 -25.18
C ARG A 501 3.44 -3.86 -26.20
N ARG A 502 2.83 -3.61 -27.36
CA ARG A 502 2.76 -4.60 -28.46
C ARG A 502 4.14 -4.85 -29.08
N LYS A 503 4.35 -6.09 -29.55
CA LYS A 503 5.48 -6.47 -30.41
C LYS A 503 5.34 -5.91 -31.82
N GLU A 504 4.16 -6.10 -32.40
CA GLU A 504 3.86 -5.64 -33.76
C GLU A 504 3.74 -4.12 -33.80
N ASP A 505 4.55 -3.50 -34.65
CA ASP A 505 4.42 -2.08 -34.95
C ASP A 505 3.06 -1.77 -35.59
N GLY A 506 2.52 -0.60 -35.29
CA GLY A 506 1.17 -0.19 -35.73
C GLY A 506 0.02 -0.79 -34.91
N ARG A 507 0.24 -1.83 -34.08
CA ARG A 507 -0.78 -2.33 -33.14
C ARG A 507 -0.74 -1.58 -31.81
N SER A 508 -1.91 -1.29 -31.26
CA SER A 508 -2.03 -0.62 -29.96
C SER A 508 -1.70 -1.54 -28.79
N GLY A 509 -0.85 -1.05 -27.89
CA GLY A 509 -0.66 -1.58 -26.54
C GLY A 509 -1.95 -1.53 -25.71
N HIS A 510 -1.85 -1.92 -24.44
CA HIS A 510 -2.97 -1.83 -23.50
C HIS A 510 -2.51 -1.28 -22.16
N ILE A 511 -3.37 -0.46 -21.55
CA ILE A 511 -3.13 0.18 -20.27
C ILE A 511 -4.42 0.17 -19.45
N VAL A 512 -4.30 -0.10 -18.15
CA VAL A 512 -5.43 -0.08 -17.21
C VAL A 512 -5.03 0.65 -15.94
N ALA A 513 -6.00 1.31 -15.31
CA ALA A 513 -5.84 1.79 -13.95
C ALA A 513 -6.09 0.65 -12.97
N VAL A 514 -5.21 0.49 -11.99
CA VAL A 514 -5.45 -0.34 -10.80
C VAL A 514 -6.03 0.57 -9.73
N VAL A 515 -7.17 0.16 -9.18
CA VAL A 515 -8.02 0.99 -8.32
C VAL A 515 -8.24 0.30 -6.96
N PRO A 516 -8.62 1.06 -5.91
CA PRO A 516 -8.85 0.47 -4.59
C PRO A 516 -9.94 -0.61 -4.62
N GLU A 517 -9.73 -1.66 -3.84
CA GLU A 517 -10.76 -2.67 -3.56
C GLU A 517 -11.94 -2.05 -2.80
N ASP A 518 -13.15 -2.50 -3.10
CA ASP A 518 -14.39 -2.09 -2.42
C ASP A 518 -15.28 -3.30 -2.14
N ASP A 519 -16.36 -3.10 -1.38
CA ASP A 519 -17.14 -4.20 -0.80
C ASP A 519 -17.72 -5.18 -1.81
N VAL A 520 -17.75 -4.79 -3.07
CA VAL A 520 -18.19 -5.59 -4.19
C VAL A 520 -17.00 -6.17 -4.97
N GLN A 521 -16.00 -5.35 -5.28
CA GLN A 521 -14.88 -5.70 -6.15
C GLN A 521 -13.58 -5.86 -5.38
N ARG A 522 -13.08 -7.11 -5.35
CA ARG A 522 -11.84 -7.51 -4.68
C ARG A 522 -10.83 -8.07 -5.67
N ALA A 523 -9.55 -7.90 -5.36
CA ALA A 523 -8.47 -8.51 -6.11
C ALA A 523 -8.51 -10.04 -5.92
N ARG A 524 -8.24 -10.78 -7.00
CA ARG A 524 -8.11 -12.24 -6.91
C ARG A 524 -6.73 -12.60 -6.36
N ARG A 525 -6.70 -13.41 -5.31
CA ARG A 525 -5.46 -13.88 -4.68
C ARG A 525 -5.26 -15.40 -4.85
N ASN A 526 -4.01 -15.85 -4.87
CA ASN A 526 -3.68 -17.29 -4.86
C ASN A 526 -3.71 -17.84 -3.41
N ALA A 527 -3.37 -19.12 -3.23
CA ALA A 527 -3.34 -19.77 -1.92
C ALA A 527 -2.33 -19.11 -0.95
N ALA A 528 -1.25 -18.52 -1.47
CA ALA A 528 -0.27 -17.76 -0.69
C ALA A 528 -0.71 -16.30 -0.42
N GLY A 529 -1.90 -15.89 -0.88
CA GLY A 529 -2.42 -14.54 -0.67
C GLY A 529 -1.90 -13.49 -1.65
N GLU A 530 -1.08 -13.89 -2.63
CA GLU A 530 -0.54 -12.98 -3.63
C GLU A 530 -1.61 -12.60 -4.64
N VAL A 531 -1.68 -11.32 -5.02
CA VAL A 531 -2.61 -10.86 -6.05
C VAL A 531 -2.21 -11.46 -7.41
N THR A 532 -3.18 -12.12 -8.04
CA THR A 532 -3.06 -12.67 -9.41
C THR A 532 -3.85 -11.85 -10.41
N ALA A 533 -4.93 -11.19 -9.98
CA ALA A 533 -5.66 -10.22 -10.78
C ALA A 533 -6.10 -9.03 -9.89
N PRO A 534 -5.53 -7.83 -10.07
CA PRO A 534 -5.94 -6.66 -9.30
C PRO A 534 -7.28 -6.13 -9.81
N VAL A 535 -7.93 -5.31 -8.98
CA VAL A 535 -9.12 -4.56 -9.37
C VAL A 535 -8.69 -3.47 -10.34
N GLN A 536 -9.29 -3.51 -11.53
CA GLN A 536 -8.97 -2.62 -12.63
C GLN A 536 -10.16 -1.72 -12.96
N SER A 537 -9.84 -0.60 -13.60
CA SER A 537 -10.79 0.23 -14.32
C SER A 537 -10.29 0.40 -15.75
N GLN A 538 -11.15 0.15 -16.74
CA GLN A 538 -10.69 -0.10 -18.11
C GLN A 538 -11.59 0.50 -19.20
N ALA A 539 -10.95 1.15 -20.19
CA ALA A 539 -11.53 1.50 -21.49
C ALA A 539 -10.92 0.65 -22.62
N GLY A 540 -11.31 -0.62 -22.70
CA GLY A 540 -10.72 -1.61 -23.62
C GLY A 540 -11.69 -2.06 -24.71
N THR A 541 -11.57 -3.32 -25.12
CA THR A 541 -12.60 -3.98 -25.94
C THR A 541 -13.92 -4.08 -25.17
N THR A 542 -13.82 -4.32 -23.86
CA THR A 542 -14.92 -4.28 -22.91
C THR A 542 -14.58 -3.24 -21.85
N ASN A 543 -15.47 -2.26 -21.69
CA ASN A 543 -15.33 -1.21 -20.69
C ASN A 543 -16.00 -1.66 -19.40
N PHE A 544 -15.38 -1.32 -18.27
CA PHE A 544 -15.97 -1.50 -16.94
C PHE A 544 -15.34 -0.52 -15.97
N GLN A 545 -16.16 0.04 -15.09
CA GLN A 545 -15.68 0.94 -14.04
C GLN A 545 -14.80 0.23 -13.02
N ARG A 546 -15.19 -0.98 -12.59
CA ARG A 546 -14.46 -1.79 -11.62
C ARG A 546 -14.62 -3.27 -11.93
N GLY A 547 -13.52 -4.00 -11.94
CA GLY A 547 -13.56 -5.45 -12.13
C GLY A 547 -12.19 -6.08 -12.18
N VAL A 548 -12.15 -7.39 -12.01
CA VAL A 548 -10.94 -8.19 -12.22
C VAL A 548 -10.94 -8.67 -13.67
N GLY A 549 -10.16 -8.00 -14.52
CA GLY A 549 -10.00 -8.40 -15.92
C GLY A 549 -9.41 -9.81 -16.06
N ARG A 550 -9.13 -10.25 -17.29
CA ARG A 550 -8.47 -11.55 -17.50
C ARG A 550 -7.13 -11.60 -16.77
N THR A 551 -6.94 -12.59 -15.90
CA THR A 551 -5.68 -12.83 -15.18
C THR A 551 -4.49 -12.88 -16.13
N GLY A 552 -3.42 -12.15 -15.81
CA GLY A 552 -2.15 -12.20 -16.55
C GLY A 552 -2.21 -11.69 -17.98
N TRP A 553 -3.21 -10.89 -18.37
CA TRP A 553 -3.37 -10.45 -19.76
C TRP A 553 -2.12 -9.77 -20.32
N TRP A 554 -1.37 -9.05 -19.49
CA TRP A 554 -0.13 -8.32 -19.86
C TRP A 554 1.05 -9.25 -20.19
N ASN A 555 0.96 -10.54 -19.86
CA ASN A 555 1.92 -11.58 -20.24
C ASN A 555 1.54 -12.32 -21.54
N GLY A 556 0.50 -11.86 -22.25
CA GLY A 556 0.11 -12.44 -23.53
C GLY A 556 1.23 -12.35 -24.57
N GLU A 557 1.34 -13.35 -25.45
CA GLU A 557 2.42 -13.46 -26.43
C GLU A 557 2.52 -12.28 -27.40
N GLN A 558 1.42 -11.54 -27.58
CA GLN A 558 1.35 -10.32 -28.37
C GLN A 558 2.15 -9.15 -27.80
N PHE A 559 2.47 -9.18 -26.50
CA PHE A 559 3.15 -8.10 -25.81
C PHE A 559 4.65 -8.35 -25.80
N ALA A 560 5.42 -7.32 -26.10
CA ALA A 560 6.88 -7.35 -26.04
C ALA A 560 7.33 -7.28 -24.58
N GLU A 561 6.71 -6.38 -23.83
CA GLU A 561 7.04 -6.01 -22.47
C GLU A 561 5.78 -5.56 -21.73
N SER A 562 5.82 -5.66 -20.41
CA SER A 562 4.81 -5.10 -19.52
C SER A 562 5.45 -4.69 -18.19
N ALA A 563 4.82 -3.75 -17.51
CA ALA A 563 5.28 -3.20 -16.25
C ALA A 563 4.12 -2.70 -15.39
N PHE A 564 4.38 -2.63 -14.08
CA PHE A 564 3.46 -2.15 -13.05
C PHE A 564 3.99 -0.82 -12.52
N TRP A 565 3.22 0.24 -12.69
CA TRP A 565 3.61 1.59 -12.34
C TRP A 565 2.77 2.12 -11.20
N LEU A 566 3.42 2.88 -10.32
CA LEU A 566 2.84 3.45 -9.12
C LEU A 566 3.22 4.93 -9.03
N HIS A 567 2.25 5.74 -8.60
CA HIS A 567 2.43 7.13 -8.21
C HIS A 567 1.68 7.37 -6.90
N ALA A 568 2.27 8.17 -6.01
CA ALA A 568 1.66 8.56 -4.73
C ALA A 568 0.30 9.24 -4.93
#